data_AF-A0A8T0EY06-F1
#
_entry.id   AF-A0A8T0EY06-F1
#
_cell.length_a   1.000
_cell.length_b   1.000
_cell.length_c   1.000
_cell.angle_alpha   90.00
_cell.angle_beta   90.00
_cell.angle_gamma   90.00
#
_symmetry.space_group_name_H-M   'P 1'
#
loop_
_entity.id
_entity.type
_entity.pdbx_description
1 polymer ?
#
loop_
_entity_poly.entity_id
_entity_poly.type
_entity_poly.pdbx_seq_one_letter_code
_entity_poly.pdbx_strand_id
1 'polypeptide(L)'
;MVNYLLILAACVAVVAAGGRQLEGDEGEYGRFNNWRKVICEKDEDVHKALDNCLQMEPKLIKDAISDCMTEVLPSSKGDSIEFTHSACKDQSLFKKLDKCFAEYEANAEFKKQLELKEDVKACYANVLKKFDLPQLLPYLNGTAKST
;
A
#
# COMPACT_ATOMS: atom_id res chain seq x y z
N MET A 1 -30.74 -19.77 0.91
CA MET A 1 -30.61 -18.31 0.84
C MET A 1 -30.03 -17.83 2.16
N VAL A 2 -28.73 -17.50 2.18
CA VAL A 2 -28.07 -16.82 3.31
C VAL A 2 -27.56 -15.49 2.75
N ASN A 3 -27.91 -14.41 3.44
CA ASN A 3 -28.07 -13.06 2.93
C ASN A 3 -27.07 -12.15 3.66
N TYR A 4 -26.20 -11.48 2.89
CA TYR A 4 -25.36 -10.29 3.17
C TYR A 4 -24.37 -10.24 4.36
N LEU A 5 -23.34 -9.43 4.10
CA LEU A 5 -22.54 -8.58 5.00
C LEU A 5 -21.14 -9.07 5.42
N LEU A 6 -20.17 -8.30 4.93
CA LEU A 6 -18.93 -7.89 5.62
C LEU A 6 -17.81 -8.92 5.72
N ILE A 7 -17.04 -9.07 4.64
CA ILE A 7 -15.61 -9.33 4.77
C ILE A 7 -14.92 -8.46 3.71
N LEU A 8 -14.71 -7.21 4.08
CA LEU A 8 -14.14 -6.15 3.26
C LEU A 8 -12.83 -5.80 3.94
N ALA A 9 -11.73 -6.32 3.41
CA ALA A 9 -10.42 -6.21 4.03
C ALA A 9 -9.30 -5.72 3.02
N ALA A 10 -8.69 -4.53 3.26
CA ALA A 10 -7.72 -3.78 2.45
C ALA A 10 -6.31 -3.29 2.95
N CYS A 11 -5.24 -3.37 2.14
CA CYS A 11 -4.12 -2.39 2.18
C CYS A 11 -3.41 -2.06 0.86
N VAL A 12 -3.27 -0.75 0.60
CA VAL A 12 -2.36 -0.17 -0.40
C VAL A 12 -1.10 0.46 0.20
N ALA A 13 -0.86 0.26 1.50
CA ALA A 13 0.08 1.10 2.26
C ALA A 13 1.55 1.10 1.78
N VAL A 14 2.08 0.10 1.05
CA VAL A 14 3.53 0.09 0.73
C VAL A 14 3.92 0.77 -0.58
N VAL A 15 2.97 1.00 -1.51
CA VAL A 15 3.24 1.81 -2.71
C VAL A 15 3.38 3.28 -2.33
N ALA A 16 2.53 3.69 -1.41
CA ALA A 16 2.41 5.00 -0.81
C ALA A 16 3.63 5.41 0.00
N ALA A 17 4.08 4.49 0.84
CA ALA A 17 4.83 4.79 2.03
C ALA A 17 6.34 4.69 1.81
N GLY A 18 6.88 4.99 0.63
CA GLY A 18 8.34 4.95 0.47
C GLY A 18 9.01 3.60 0.72
N GLY A 19 8.22 2.53 0.89
CA GLY A 19 8.72 1.20 1.04
C GLY A 19 9.45 0.88 -0.24
N ARG A 20 10.76 0.63 -0.17
CA ARG A 20 11.50 0.30 -1.38
C ARG A 20 11.10 -1.10 -1.80
N GLN A 21 10.77 -1.25 -3.09
CA GLN A 21 10.49 -2.56 -3.67
C GLN A 21 11.67 -3.49 -3.36
N LEU A 22 11.39 -4.63 -2.76
CA LEU A 22 12.41 -5.65 -2.55
C LEU A 22 12.78 -6.22 -3.93
N GLU A 23 14.08 -6.38 -4.20
CA GLU A 23 14.56 -6.91 -5.46
C GLU A 23 13.93 -8.29 -5.72
N GLY A 24 13.32 -8.47 -6.90
CA GLY A 24 12.62 -9.70 -7.27
C GLY A 24 11.21 -9.87 -6.68
N ASP A 25 10.67 -8.91 -5.91
CA ASP A 25 9.31 -8.98 -5.35
C ASP A 25 8.23 -8.37 -6.29
N GLU A 26 8.32 -8.72 -7.56
CA GLU A 26 7.28 -8.46 -8.56
C GLU A 26 6.57 -9.76 -8.93
N GLY A 27 5.25 -9.74 -9.11
CA GLY A 27 4.51 -10.95 -9.41
C GLY A 27 3.04 -10.75 -9.80
N GLU A 28 2.20 -11.71 -9.42
CA GLU A 28 0.76 -11.71 -9.68
C GLU A 28 0.09 -10.41 -9.20
N TYR A 29 0.53 -9.89 -8.05
CA TYR A 29 0.04 -8.67 -7.43
C TYR A 29 0.83 -7.41 -7.85
N GLY A 30 1.67 -7.46 -8.89
CA GLY A 30 2.50 -6.32 -9.32
C GLY A 30 3.75 -6.11 -8.46
N ARG A 31 4.23 -4.86 -8.33
CA ARG A 31 5.29 -4.49 -7.37
C ARG A 31 4.83 -4.76 -5.95
N PHE A 32 5.75 -5.02 -5.02
CA PHE A 32 5.41 -5.33 -3.63
C PHE A 32 4.50 -6.56 -3.50
N ASN A 33 4.77 -7.57 -4.34
CA ASN A 33 3.88 -8.71 -4.53
C ASN A 33 3.58 -9.43 -3.22
N ASN A 34 4.61 -9.77 -2.44
CA ASN A 34 4.43 -10.48 -1.19
C ASN A 34 3.72 -9.62 -0.12
N TRP A 35 3.95 -8.31 -0.07
CA TRP A 35 3.17 -7.41 0.79
C TRP A 35 1.69 -7.49 0.45
N ARG A 36 1.33 -7.22 -0.81
CA ARG A 36 -0.07 -7.20 -1.26
C ARG A 36 -0.74 -8.55 -1.05
N LYS A 37 -0.03 -9.64 -1.33
CA LYS A 37 -0.52 -10.99 -1.08
C LYS A 37 -0.85 -11.22 0.39
N VAL A 38 0.12 -10.99 1.30
CA VAL A 38 -0.08 -11.18 2.74
C VAL A 38 -1.24 -10.34 3.24
N ILE A 39 -1.33 -9.09 2.80
CA ILE A 39 -2.42 -8.19 3.18
C ILE A 39 -3.78 -8.71 2.71
N CYS A 40 -3.90 -9.21 1.48
CA CYS A 40 -5.17 -9.73 0.96
C CYS A 40 -5.69 -10.95 1.72
N GLU A 41 -4.83 -11.63 2.51
CA GLU A 41 -5.17 -12.77 3.35
C GLU A 41 -5.56 -12.36 4.79
N LYS A 42 -5.54 -11.06 5.13
CA LYS A 42 -5.82 -10.55 6.48
C LYS A 42 -7.24 -9.98 6.63
N ASP A 43 -7.64 -9.80 7.88
CA ASP A 43 -8.93 -9.20 8.23
C ASP A 43 -8.91 -7.67 8.17
N GLU A 44 -10.12 -7.09 8.23
CA GLU A 44 -10.37 -5.65 8.12
C GLU A 44 -9.68 -4.82 9.24
N ASP A 45 -9.33 -5.44 10.37
CA ASP A 45 -8.68 -4.73 11.47
C ASP A 45 -7.22 -4.40 11.15
N VAL A 46 -6.51 -5.32 10.48
CA VAL A 46 -5.16 -5.07 9.94
C VAL A 46 -5.19 -3.87 8.99
N HIS A 47 -6.25 -3.81 8.20
CA HIS A 47 -6.44 -2.87 7.11
C HIS A 47 -6.72 -1.46 7.58
N LYS A 48 -7.65 -1.32 8.52
CA LYS A 48 -7.89 -0.05 9.23
C LYS A 48 -6.65 0.44 9.95
N ALA A 49 -5.89 -0.47 10.58
CA ALA A 49 -4.67 -0.10 11.27
C ALA A 49 -3.59 0.44 10.31
N LEU A 50 -3.45 -0.17 9.13
CA LEU A 50 -2.52 0.29 8.10
C LEU A 50 -3.00 1.58 7.42
N ASP A 51 -4.31 1.76 7.20
CA ASP A 51 -4.85 3.03 6.69
C ASP A 51 -4.60 4.19 7.67
N ASN A 52 -4.73 3.97 8.98
CA ASN A 52 -4.40 5.00 9.97
C ASN A 52 -2.94 5.49 9.84
N CYS A 53 -2.00 4.58 9.55
CA CYS A 53 -0.62 4.96 9.28
C CYS A 53 -0.49 5.70 7.93
N LEU A 54 -1.22 5.28 6.91
CA LEU A 54 -1.28 5.99 5.63
C LEU A 54 -1.77 7.44 5.80
N GLN A 55 -2.73 7.68 6.69
CA GLN A 55 -3.22 9.04 6.97
C GLN A 55 -2.15 9.98 7.58
N MET A 56 -1.06 9.42 8.12
CA MET A 56 0.07 10.18 8.65
C MET A 56 1.12 10.54 7.58
N GLU A 57 1.04 9.95 6.39
CA GLU A 57 1.95 10.28 5.28
C GLU A 57 1.86 11.77 4.87
N PRO A 58 2.92 12.32 4.24
CA PRO A 58 2.87 13.65 3.65
C PRO A 58 1.66 13.81 2.72
N LYS A 59 1.03 14.98 2.75
CA LYS A 59 -0.17 15.27 1.95
C LYS A 59 0.05 14.94 0.46
N LEU A 60 1.21 15.33 -0.08
CA LEU A 60 1.56 15.08 -1.48
C LEU A 60 1.50 13.58 -1.84
N ILE A 61 2.01 12.73 -0.95
CA ILE A 61 2.00 11.28 -1.12
C ILE A 61 0.57 10.76 -1.07
N LYS A 62 -0.19 11.13 -0.02
CA LYS A 62 -1.60 10.75 0.15
C LYS A 62 -2.47 11.12 -1.04
N ASP A 63 -2.32 12.34 -1.53
CA ASP A 63 -3.04 12.85 -2.70
C ASP A 63 -2.71 12.01 -3.94
N ALA A 64 -1.43 11.76 -4.23
CA ALA A 64 -1.02 10.96 -5.38
C ALA A 64 -1.59 9.53 -5.36
N ILE A 65 -1.64 8.90 -4.19
CA ILE A 65 -2.23 7.57 -4.04
C ILE A 65 -3.74 7.62 -4.27
N SER A 66 -4.41 8.58 -3.65
CA SER A 66 -5.86 8.79 -3.80
C SER A 66 -6.23 9.07 -5.25
N ASP A 67 -5.45 9.89 -5.95
CA ASP A 67 -5.63 10.21 -7.37
C ASP A 67 -5.47 8.94 -8.22
N CYS A 68 -4.38 8.18 -8.01
CA CYS A 68 -4.17 6.93 -8.74
C CYS A 68 -5.24 5.87 -8.45
N MET A 69 -5.70 5.74 -7.21
CA MET A 69 -6.81 4.85 -6.86
C MET A 69 -8.10 5.27 -7.57
N THR A 70 -8.39 6.58 -7.60
CA THR A 70 -9.56 7.14 -8.28
C THR A 70 -9.48 6.94 -9.78
N GLU A 71 -8.30 7.07 -10.39
CA GLU A 71 -8.11 6.82 -11.82
C GLU A 71 -8.30 5.33 -12.16
N VAL A 72 -7.66 4.45 -11.40
CA VAL A 72 -7.67 3.01 -11.65
C VAL A 72 -9.02 2.37 -11.32
N LEU A 73 -9.68 2.84 -10.26
CA LEU A 73 -10.98 2.37 -9.81
C LEU A 73 -11.83 3.56 -9.33
N PRO A 74 -12.52 4.26 -10.24
CA PRO A 74 -13.31 5.45 -9.88
C PRO A 74 -14.37 5.21 -8.80
N SER A 75 -14.87 3.98 -8.67
CA SER A 75 -15.84 3.62 -7.64
C SER A 75 -15.28 3.65 -6.22
N SER A 76 -13.95 3.52 -6.02
CA SER A 76 -13.34 3.66 -4.69
C SER A 76 -13.28 5.10 -4.23
N LYS A 77 -13.34 6.08 -5.16
CA LYS A 77 -13.19 7.52 -4.85
C LYS A 77 -11.92 7.85 -4.07
N GLY A 78 -10.84 7.11 -4.34
CA GLY A 78 -9.56 7.30 -3.66
C GLY A 78 -9.49 6.68 -2.26
N ASP A 79 -10.54 5.97 -1.83
CA ASP A 79 -10.55 5.25 -0.56
C ASP A 79 -9.62 4.04 -0.63
N SER A 80 -8.60 4.05 0.24
CA SER A 80 -7.54 3.02 0.25
C SER A 80 -8.10 1.64 0.60
N ILE A 81 -9.15 1.63 1.42
CA ILE A 81 -9.78 0.43 1.90
C ILE A 81 -10.59 -0.20 0.75
N GLU A 82 -11.54 0.54 0.21
CA GLU A 82 -12.37 0.07 -0.91
C GLU A 82 -11.54 -0.32 -2.15
N PHE A 83 -10.48 0.44 -2.45
CA PHE A 83 -9.59 0.09 -3.54
C PHE A 83 -8.97 -1.29 -3.35
N THR A 84 -8.40 -1.55 -2.18
CA THR A 84 -7.69 -2.82 -1.99
C THR A 84 -8.67 -4.01 -1.99
N HIS A 85 -9.90 -3.84 -1.48
CA HIS A 85 -10.91 -4.92 -1.55
C HIS A 85 -11.13 -5.38 -2.97
N SER A 86 -11.24 -4.40 -3.86
CA SER A 86 -11.40 -4.65 -5.28
C SER A 86 -10.12 -5.24 -5.86
N ALA A 87 -8.95 -4.72 -5.49
CA ALA A 87 -7.65 -5.20 -5.99
C ALA A 87 -7.27 -6.60 -5.51
N CYS A 88 -7.71 -7.04 -4.32
CA CYS A 88 -7.51 -8.41 -3.84
C CYS A 88 -8.37 -9.43 -4.62
N LYS A 89 -9.49 -8.98 -5.22
CA LYS A 89 -10.35 -9.79 -6.09
C LYS A 89 -9.94 -9.72 -7.55
N ASP A 90 -9.43 -8.56 -7.98
CA ASP A 90 -8.88 -8.29 -9.31
C ASP A 90 -7.48 -7.70 -9.16
N GLN A 91 -6.47 -8.56 -9.14
CA GLN A 91 -5.07 -8.18 -8.94
C GLN A 91 -4.54 -7.28 -10.07
N SER A 92 -5.23 -7.21 -11.22
CA SER A 92 -4.86 -6.28 -12.28
C SER A 92 -4.94 -4.82 -11.83
N LEU A 93 -5.79 -4.51 -10.84
CA LEU A 93 -5.90 -3.17 -10.27
C LEU A 93 -4.61 -2.75 -9.55
N PHE A 94 -3.92 -3.66 -8.87
CA PHE A 94 -2.63 -3.37 -8.26
C PHE A 94 -1.55 -3.02 -9.30
N LYS A 95 -1.52 -3.73 -10.43
CA LYS A 95 -0.58 -3.43 -11.53
C LYS A 95 -0.88 -2.09 -12.20
N LYS A 96 -2.17 -1.76 -12.36
CA LYS A 96 -2.59 -0.45 -12.88
C LYS A 96 -2.21 0.67 -11.91
N LEU A 97 -2.35 0.44 -10.60
CA LEU A 97 -1.90 1.36 -9.57
C LEU A 97 -0.39 1.58 -9.63
N ASP A 98 0.41 0.51 -9.77
CA ASP A 98 1.87 0.63 -9.93
C ASP A 98 2.23 1.52 -11.13
N LYS A 99 1.54 1.32 -12.24
CA LYS A 99 1.77 2.09 -13.46
C LYS A 99 1.45 3.57 -13.26
N CYS A 100 0.31 3.88 -12.64
CA CYS A 100 -0.05 5.27 -12.34
C CYS A 100 0.96 5.92 -11.39
N PHE A 101 1.33 5.21 -10.32
CA PHE A 101 2.24 5.77 -9.31
C PHE A 101 3.66 5.98 -9.85
N ALA A 102 4.10 5.18 -10.83
CA ALA A 102 5.38 5.36 -11.51
C ALA A 102 5.50 6.73 -12.21
N GLU A 103 4.38 7.33 -12.63
CA GLU A 103 4.37 8.69 -13.22
C GLU A 103 4.70 9.76 -12.17
N TYR A 104 4.18 9.61 -10.95
CA TYR A 104 4.55 10.46 -9.82
C TYR A 104 5.99 10.21 -9.36
N GLU A 105 6.42 8.95 -9.29
CA GLU A 105 7.80 8.61 -8.97
C GLU A 105 8.79 9.17 -10.00
N ALA A 106 8.40 9.42 -11.26
CA ALA A 106 9.29 10.07 -12.24
C ALA A 106 9.60 11.54 -11.88
N ASN A 107 8.78 12.18 -11.04
CA ASN A 107 8.98 13.56 -10.61
C ASN A 107 10.04 13.66 -9.49
N ALA A 108 11.10 14.44 -9.72
CA ALA A 108 12.21 14.57 -8.78
C ALA A 108 11.84 15.24 -7.44
N GLU A 109 10.84 16.12 -7.42
CA GLU A 109 10.33 16.74 -6.19
C GLU A 109 9.52 15.74 -5.37
N PHE A 110 8.72 14.92 -6.05
CA PHE A 110 7.97 13.83 -5.42
C PHE A 110 8.91 12.79 -4.81
N LYS A 111 9.99 12.40 -5.53
CA LYS A 111 11.00 11.46 -5.01
C LYS A 111 11.62 11.87 -3.68
N LYS A 112 11.80 13.17 -3.44
CA LYS A 112 12.38 13.67 -2.17
C LYS A 112 11.45 13.44 -0.97
N GLN A 113 10.16 13.22 -1.23
CA GLN A 113 9.15 12.98 -0.20
C GLN A 113 8.76 11.50 -0.08
N LEU A 114 9.35 10.62 -0.91
CA LEU A 114 9.17 9.17 -0.82
C LEU A 114 9.95 8.54 0.33
N GLU A 115 10.74 9.29 1.11
CA GLU A 115 11.33 8.72 2.31
C GLU A 115 10.32 8.75 3.46
N LEU A 116 10.08 7.60 4.08
CA LEU A 116 9.25 7.52 5.27
C LEU A 116 9.84 8.39 6.37
N LYS A 117 8.99 9.24 6.92
CA LYS A 117 9.27 9.85 8.21
C LYS A 117 9.29 8.77 9.30
N GLU A 118 10.18 8.94 10.28
CA GLU A 118 10.40 7.94 11.34
C GLU A 118 9.14 7.64 12.16
N ASP A 119 8.27 8.63 12.38
CA ASP A 119 6.99 8.46 13.06
C ASP A 119 5.99 7.62 12.26
N VAL A 120 5.90 7.84 10.95
CA VAL A 120 5.07 7.03 10.05
C VAL A 120 5.60 5.61 9.94
N LYS A 121 6.92 5.46 9.79
CA LYS A 121 7.60 4.16 9.81
C LYS A 121 7.35 3.39 11.11
N ALA A 122 7.42 4.08 12.25
CA ALA A 122 7.12 3.48 13.55
C ALA A 122 5.65 3.06 13.65
N CYS A 123 4.72 3.83 13.09
CA CYS A 123 3.31 3.43 12.99
C CYS A 123 3.17 2.09 12.26
N TYR A 124 3.70 1.98 11.04
CA TYR A 124 3.66 0.73 10.28
C TYR A 124 4.32 -0.43 11.02
N ALA A 125 5.52 -0.22 11.58
CA ALA A 125 6.22 -1.26 12.32
C ALA A 125 5.42 -1.77 13.54
N ASN A 126 4.72 -0.87 14.25
CA ASN A 126 3.87 -1.23 15.37
C ASN A 126 2.64 -2.03 14.95
N VAL A 127 2.01 -1.66 13.83
CA VAL A 127 0.89 -2.42 13.27
C VAL A 127 1.34 -3.82 12.85
N LEU A 128 2.44 -3.93 12.11
CA LEU A 128 2.97 -5.23 11.68
C LEU A 128 3.32 -6.13 12.86
N LYS A 129 3.90 -5.59 13.94
CA LYS A 129 4.16 -6.35 15.17
C LYS A 129 2.87 -6.76 15.89
N LYS A 130 1.89 -5.86 15.99
CA LYS A 130 0.61 -6.09 16.67
C LYS A 130 -0.16 -7.26 16.04
N PHE A 131 -0.11 -7.38 14.72
CA PHE A 131 -0.86 -8.40 13.97
C PHE A 131 -0.02 -9.60 13.52
N ASP A 132 1.17 -9.78 14.11
CA ASP A 132 2.09 -10.89 13.83
C ASP A 132 2.44 -11.02 12.32
N LEU A 133 2.84 -9.89 11.73
CA LEU A 133 3.31 -9.77 10.34
C LEU A 133 4.80 -9.37 10.24
N PRO A 134 5.72 -9.99 11.00
CA PRO A 134 7.14 -9.59 10.99
C PRO A 134 7.80 -9.77 9.63
N GLN A 135 7.28 -10.67 8.78
CA GLN A 135 7.75 -10.88 7.40
C GLN A 135 7.62 -9.64 6.51
N LEU A 136 6.80 -8.67 6.91
CA LEU A 136 6.59 -7.42 6.19
C LEU A 136 7.46 -6.26 6.70
N LEU A 137 8.17 -6.42 7.81
CA LEU A 137 9.09 -5.39 8.34
C LEU A 137 10.24 -4.99 7.39
N PRO A 138 10.80 -5.88 6.54
CA PRO A 138 11.87 -5.50 5.61
C PRO A 138 11.49 -4.39 4.62
N TYR A 139 10.20 -4.27 4.26
CA TYR A 139 9.71 -3.20 3.37
C TYR A 139 9.88 -1.80 3.97
N LEU A 140 9.97 -1.71 5.31
CA LEU A 140 10.14 -0.43 6.02
C LEU A 140 11.62 -0.01 6.15
N ASN A 141 12.56 -0.91 5.86
CA ASN A 141 13.99 -0.77 6.23
C ASN A 141 14.98 -0.87 5.06
N GLY A 142 14.52 -0.83 3.80
CA GLY A 142 15.36 -1.07 2.63
C GLY A 142 16.67 -0.27 2.61
N THR A 143 17.79 -0.97 2.70
CA THR A 143 19.14 -0.40 2.53
C THR A 143 19.32 0.11 1.11
N ALA A 144 19.72 1.37 0.94
CA ALA A 144 20.27 1.85 -0.31
C ALA A 144 21.56 1.07 -0.63
N LYS A 145 21.49 0.08 -1.53
CA LYS A 145 22.64 -0.15 -2.39
C LYS A 145 22.48 0.77 -3.59
N SER A 146 23.00 1.98 -3.44
CA SER A 146 23.52 2.71 -4.60
C SER A 146 24.61 1.81 -5.19
N THR A 147 24.36 1.31 -6.39
CA THR A 147 25.44 0.91 -7.29
C THR A 147 25.30 1.78 -8.53
#